data_AF-A0AAQ4EVD4-F1
#
_entry.id   AF-A0AAQ4EVD4-F1
#
_cell.length_a   1.000
_cell.length_b   1.000
_cell.length_c   1.000
_cell.angle_alpha   90.00
_cell.angle_beta   90.00
_cell.angle_gamma   90.00
#
_symmetry.space_group_name_H-M   'P 1'
#
loop_
_entity.id
_entity.type
_entity.pdbx_description
1 polymer ?
#
loop_
_entity_poly.entity_id
_entity_poly.type
_entity_poly.pdbx_seq_one_letter_code
_entity_poly.pdbx_strand_id
1 'polypeptide(L)'
;MVTVTPSDRSAGAGYHMVIVKQPKCDTRAVLDVVMAFAPSAELESNVGTEMALRIGRADQPAFKHLFSHLEENKEKLGIASFGVSVTTLEEVFLRVGDYAATAMSKLRLPDSDQLQDTEAASLLGMLSFADPLRHGTPAEGSGRRPRRNRGTRLLLQQTWAMLVIQALHSVRNWAFTLSQLLVPVFVVAFTLTWIDSLPKVHKPGPRELDINLVYGSDVPYAFHGGASASLAKCFAKQFASKVTSIPLDAGSVESYLVNASVLEGNGFLTSTLIAASFEDRQDGGRGRLARLLFNNQVYHTPALALAAFQRALLHEAFRNKSLKLTVVNHPFPRVVEEKVRPSHSANA
;
A
#
# COMPACT_ATOMS: atom_id res chain seq x y z
N MET A 1 70.00 21.46 -7.22
CA MET A 1 69.96 20.63 -6.00
C MET A 1 69.16 21.41 -4.97
N VAL A 2 67.85 21.15 -4.91
CA VAL A 2 66.94 21.74 -3.91
C VAL A 2 66.25 20.54 -3.28
N THR A 3 66.57 20.33 -2.01
CA THR A 3 66.06 19.25 -1.17
C THR A 3 64.59 19.47 -0.90
N VAL A 4 63.74 18.59 -1.44
CA VAL A 4 62.32 18.51 -1.06
C VAL A 4 62.27 17.84 0.31
N THR A 5 61.98 18.62 1.34
CA THR A 5 61.64 18.11 2.66
C THR A 5 60.28 17.42 2.62
N PRO A 6 60.08 16.33 3.38
CA PRO A 6 58.80 15.65 3.45
C PRO A 6 57.85 16.52 4.28
N SER A 7 57.07 17.35 3.60
CA SER A 7 56.03 18.16 4.23
C SER A 7 54.84 17.30 4.65
N ASP A 8 54.19 17.76 5.70
CA ASP A 8 53.35 17.05 6.65
C ASP A 8 52.23 16.17 6.06
N ARG A 9 52.10 14.97 6.64
CA ARG A 9 51.11 13.95 6.28
C ARG A 9 49.72 14.37 6.79
N SER A 10 49.01 15.18 6.02
CA SER A 10 47.57 15.44 6.23
C SER A 10 46.75 14.95 5.04
N ALA A 11 46.66 13.62 4.87
CA ALA A 11 45.80 12.97 3.88
C ALA A 11 44.31 12.99 4.29
N GLY A 12 43.80 14.14 4.78
CA GLY A 12 42.47 14.20 5.39
C GLY A 12 41.83 15.57 5.29
N ALA A 13 40.98 15.71 4.28
CA ALA A 13 40.05 16.82 4.01
C ALA A 13 40.65 18.13 3.44
N GLY A 14 40.44 18.33 2.14
CA GLY A 14 40.77 19.55 1.40
C GLY A 14 39.63 19.98 0.47
N TYR A 15 39.96 20.87 -0.46
CA TYR A 15 39.10 21.30 -1.54
C TYR A 15 39.60 20.72 -2.85
N HIS A 16 38.68 20.31 -3.71
CA HIS A 16 38.97 19.80 -5.05
C HIS A 16 38.52 20.85 -6.07
N MET A 17 39.49 21.44 -6.77
CA MET A 17 39.25 22.48 -7.77
C MET A 17 39.38 21.88 -9.17
N VAL A 18 38.36 22.09 -10.00
CA VAL A 18 38.35 21.68 -11.42
C VAL A 18 38.35 22.91 -12.30
N ILE A 19 39.27 22.95 -13.27
CA ILE A 19 39.42 24.02 -14.26
C ILE A 19 39.24 23.41 -15.67
N VAL A 20 38.30 23.96 -16.43
CA VAL A 20 38.07 23.61 -17.83
C VAL A 20 38.86 24.58 -18.71
N LYS A 21 39.69 24.04 -19.58
CA LYS A 21 40.63 24.75 -20.45
C LYS A 21 40.02 25.02 -21.82
N GLN A 22 40.25 26.20 -22.36
CA GLN A 22 40.04 26.51 -23.77
C GLN A 22 41.27 26.05 -24.61
N PRO A 23 41.16 25.96 -25.95
CA PRO A 23 42.24 25.46 -26.81
C PRO A 23 43.57 26.21 -26.72
N LYS A 24 43.57 27.45 -26.21
CA LYS A 24 44.76 28.31 -26.04
C LYS A 24 45.16 28.52 -24.57
N CYS A 25 44.74 27.63 -23.66
CA CYS A 25 45.00 27.75 -22.22
C CYS A 25 46.49 27.52 -21.88
N ASP A 26 47.08 28.46 -21.14
CA ASP A 26 48.39 28.26 -20.52
C ASP A 26 48.24 27.61 -19.14
N THR A 27 48.35 26.29 -19.13
CA THR A 27 48.25 25.48 -17.90
C THR A 27 49.27 25.84 -16.83
N ARG A 28 50.45 26.36 -17.18
CA ARG A 28 51.47 26.73 -16.19
C ARG A 28 51.13 28.07 -15.55
N ALA A 29 50.74 29.05 -16.36
CA ALA A 29 50.29 30.34 -15.84
C ALA A 29 49.08 30.19 -14.90
N VAL A 30 48.13 29.30 -15.23
CA VAL A 30 46.99 29.00 -14.35
C VAL A 30 47.45 28.39 -13.02
N LEU A 31 48.39 27.42 -13.08
CA LEU A 31 48.93 26.79 -11.88
C LEU A 31 49.67 27.79 -10.99
N ASP A 32 50.49 28.66 -11.58
CA ASP A 32 51.25 29.69 -10.87
C ASP A 32 50.31 30.69 -10.17
N VAL A 33 49.22 31.08 -10.83
CA VAL A 33 48.17 31.93 -10.23
C VAL A 33 47.51 31.21 -9.05
N VAL A 34 47.12 29.94 -9.20
CA VAL A 34 46.50 29.19 -8.11
C VAL A 34 47.46 29.05 -6.92
N MET A 35 48.73 28.72 -7.17
CA MET A 35 49.75 28.61 -6.11
C MET A 35 50.08 29.95 -5.43
N ALA A 36 49.94 31.09 -6.14
CA ALA A 36 50.17 32.41 -5.56
C ALA A 36 49.14 32.78 -4.48
N PHE A 37 47.88 32.33 -4.62
CA PHE A 37 46.82 32.57 -3.64
C PHE A 37 46.61 31.39 -2.68
N ALA A 38 46.93 30.17 -3.11
CA ALA A 38 46.80 28.95 -2.33
C ALA A 38 48.09 28.11 -2.42
N PRO A 39 49.10 28.40 -1.56
CA PRO A 39 50.39 27.71 -1.59
C PRO A 39 50.31 26.20 -1.32
N SER A 40 49.23 25.72 -0.71
CA SER A 40 48.97 24.29 -0.49
C SER A 40 48.37 23.57 -1.71
N ALA A 41 48.20 24.27 -2.84
CA ALA A 41 47.66 23.69 -4.06
C ALA A 41 48.62 22.69 -4.71
N GLU A 42 48.13 21.47 -4.97
CA GLU A 42 48.84 20.41 -5.67
C GLU A 42 48.09 20.02 -6.94
N LEU A 43 48.79 19.88 -8.06
CA LEU A 43 48.20 19.40 -9.30
C LEU A 43 47.93 17.89 -9.19
N GLU A 44 46.66 17.51 -9.26
CA GLU A 44 46.22 16.11 -9.12
C GLU A 44 46.09 15.43 -10.49
N SER A 45 45.52 16.13 -11.48
CA SER A 45 45.46 15.62 -12.84
C SER A 45 45.35 16.74 -13.88
N ASN A 46 45.81 16.45 -15.10
CA ASN A 46 45.69 17.35 -16.25
C ASN A 46 45.43 16.50 -17.50
N VAL A 47 44.16 16.37 -17.90
CA VAL A 47 43.73 15.45 -18.94
C VAL A 47 42.74 16.14 -19.88
N GLY A 48 43.02 16.08 -21.19
CA GLY A 48 42.12 16.64 -22.21
C GLY A 48 41.85 18.13 -21.99
N THR A 49 40.58 18.49 -21.81
CA THR A 49 40.12 19.86 -21.54
C THR A 49 40.03 20.19 -20.05
N GLU A 50 40.40 19.29 -19.14
CA GLU A 50 40.24 19.49 -17.70
C GLU A 50 41.57 19.41 -16.94
N MET A 51 41.66 20.21 -15.88
CA MET A 51 42.74 20.21 -14.90
C MET A 51 42.12 20.16 -13.51
N ALA A 52 42.60 19.26 -12.66
CA ALA A 52 42.16 19.12 -11.27
C ALA A 52 43.30 19.44 -10.30
N LEU A 53 43.01 20.26 -9.30
CA LEU A 53 43.93 20.62 -8.23
C LEU A 53 43.33 20.30 -6.87
N ARG A 54 44.18 19.91 -5.94
CA ARG A 54 43.83 19.71 -4.54
C ARG A 54 44.38 20.86 -3.72
N ILE A 55 43.53 21.51 -2.94
CA ILE A 55 43.90 22.66 -2.11
C ILE A 55 43.63 22.35 -0.63
N GLY A 56 44.59 22.62 0.24
CA GLY A 56 44.43 22.44 1.68
C GLY A 56 43.41 23.40 2.29
N ARG A 57 42.81 22.99 3.43
CA ARG A 57 41.85 23.85 4.16
C ARG A 57 42.45 25.18 4.65
N ALA A 58 43.77 25.23 4.86
CA ALA A 58 44.47 26.42 5.33
C ALA A 58 44.29 27.63 4.38
N ASP A 59 44.11 27.38 3.09
CA ASP A 59 44.03 28.43 2.06
C ASP A 59 42.58 28.86 1.74
N GLN A 60 41.58 28.28 2.42
CA GLN A 60 40.17 28.65 2.25
C GLN A 60 39.90 30.17 2.34
N PRO A 61 40.52 30.94 3.26
CA PRO A 61 40.28 32.38 3.35
C PRO A 61 40.68 33.14 2.07
N ALA A 62 41.63 32.63 1.29
CA ALA A 62 42.12 33.26 0.06
C ALA A 62 41.24 32.97 -1.16
N PHE A 63 40.27 32.04 -1.06
CA PHE A 63 39.46 31.59 -2.19
C PHE A 63 38.67 32.72 -2.85
N LYS A 64 38.16 33.65 -2.04
CA LYS A 64 37.43 34.82 -2.57
C LYS A 64 38.31 35.63 -3.53
N HIS A 65 39.56 35.88 -3.16
CA HIS A 65 40.51 36.63 -3.99
C HIS A 65 40.98 35.81 -5.19
N LEU A 66 41.25 34.51 -4.99
CA LEU A 66 41.61 33.59 -6.07
C LEU A 66 40.52 33.54 -7.16
N PHE A 67 39.25 33.35 -6.78
CA PHE A 67 38.16 33.25 -7.75
C PHE A 67 37.89 34.57 -8.47
N SER A 68 37.96 35.71 -7.77
CA SER A 68 37.89 37.02 -8.42
C SER A 68 39.00 37.20 -9.44
N HIS A 69 40.24 36.87 -9.08
CA HIS A 69 41.39 37.02 -9.99
C HIS A 69 41.32 36.08 -11.20
N LEU A 70 40.82 34.85 -11.01
CA LEU A 70 40.62 33.89 -12.10
C LEU A 70 39.48 34.31 -13.04
N GLU A 71 38.39 34.89 -12.52
CA GLU A 71 37.28 35.36 -13.37
C GLU A 71 37.69 36.62 -14.17
N GLU A 72 38.43 37.54 -13.55
CA GLU A 72 38.93 38.76 -14.22
C GLU A 72 39.97 38.46 -15.31
N ASN A 73 40.77 37.40 -15.15
CA ASN A 73 41.81 37.01 -16.10
C ASN A 73 41.46 35.77 -16.92
N LYS A 74 40.19 35.35 -16.91
CA LYS A 74 39.69 34.12 -17.53
C LYS A 74 40.03 33.98 -19.01
N GLU A 75 39.83 35.05 -19.79
CA GLU A 75 40.15 35.06 -21.22
C GLU A 75 41.65 35.02 -21.49
N LYS A 76 42.46 35.71 -20.67
CA LYS A 76 43.92 35.76 -20.80
C LYS A 76 44.57 34.43 -20.45
N LEU A 77 44.03 33.75 -19.45
CA LEU A 77 44.47 32.43 -18.99
C LEU A 77 43.90 31.28 -19.85
N GLY A 78 42.95 31.57 -20.74
CA GLY A 78 42.27 30.58 -21.57
C GLY A 78 41.43 29.59 -20.75
N ILE A 79 40.77 30.05 -19.69
CA ILE A 79 39.89 29.23 -18.85
C ILE A 79 38.46 29.33 -19.38
N ALA A 80 37.79 28.20 -19.59
CA ALA A 80 36.36 28.15 -19.97
C ALA A 80 35.47 28.28 -18.72
N SER A 81 35.78 27.54 -17.67
CA SER A 81 35.08 27.56 -16.39
C SER A 81 35.96 26.97 -15.28
N PHE A 82 35.69 27.32 -14.03
CA PHE A 82 36.30 26.68 -12.88
C PHE A 82 35.25 26.44 -11.78
N GLY A 83 35.49 25.44 -10.94
CA GLY A 83 34.63 25.12 -9.80
C GLY A 83 35.42 24.49 -8.67
N VAL A 84 34.94 24.64 -7.44
CA VAL A 84 35.55 24.05 -6.25
C VAL A 84 34.50 23.26 -5.46
N SER A 85 34.81 22.00 -5.16
CA SER A 85 34.04 21.12 -4.29
C SER A 85 34.81 20.83 -3.00
N VAL A 86 34.09 20.54 -1.92
CA VAL A 86 34.68 20.02 -0.69
C VAL A 86 34.87 18.52 -0.87
N THR A 87 36.08 18.01 -0.62
CA THR A 87 36.27 16.55 -0.57
C THR A 87 35.48 16.00 0.61
N THR A 88 34.49 15.15 0.35
CA THR A 88 33.61 14.65 1.41
C THR A 88 34.24 13.46 2.14
N LEU A 89 33.72 13.12 3.33
CA LEU A 89 34.19 11.96 4.09
C LEU A 89 34.00 10.65 3.31
N GLU A 90 32.99 10.58 2.44
CA GLU A 90 32.75 9.44 1.56
C GLU A 90 33.89 9.25 0.54
N GLU A 91 34.41 10.34 -0.03
CA GLU A 91 35.51 10.29 -1.01
C GLU A 91 36.85 9.95 -0.36
N VAL A 92 37.09 10.45 0.87
CA VAL A 92 38.24 10.04 1.70
C VAL A 92 38.14 8.56 2.07
N PHE A 93 36.95 8.07 2.43
CA PHE A 93 36.72 6.67 2.78
C PHE A 93 36.93 5.73 1.57
N LEU A 94 36.42 6.10 0.40
CA LEU A 94 36.62 5.34 -0.85
C LEU A 94 38.10 5.26 -1.21
N ARG A 95 38.85 6.37 -1.12
CA ARG A 95 40.30 6.36 -1.39
C ARG A 95 41.10 5.54 -0.37
N VAL A 96 40.77 5.62 0.91
CA VAL A 96 41.42 4.76 1.94
C VAL A 96 41.13 3.28 1.63
N GLY A 97 39.92 2.97 1.14
CA GLY A 97 39.56 1.66 0.60
C GLY A 97 40.40 1.25 -0.61
N ASP A 98 40.62 2.15 -1.56
CA ASP A 98 41.42 1.89 -2.78
C ASP A 98 42.92 1.72 -2.47
N TYR A 99 43.49 2.50 -1.55
CA TYR A 99 44.87 2.30 -1.08
C TYR A 99 45.01 0.98 -0.32
N ALA A 100 44.02 0.59 0.50
CA ALA A 100 44.00 -0.70 1.16
C ALA A 100 43.81 -1.87 0.18
N ALA A 101 43.00 -1.68 -0.87
CA ALA A 101 42.80 -2.66 -1.94
C ALA A 101 44.06 -2.82 -2.80
N THR A 102 44.79 -1.74 -3.06
CA THR A 102 46.06 -1.76 -3.81
C THR A 102 47.20 -2.36 -2.97
N ALA A 103 47.20 -2.14 -1.66
CA ALA A 103 48.09 -2.83 -0.72
C ALA A 103 47.77 -4.32 -0.64
N MET A 104 46.48 -4.70 -0.63
CA MET A 104 46.04 -6.09 -0.66
C MET A 104 46.26 -6.79 -2.01
N SER A 105 46.24 -6.07 -3.13
CA SER A 105 46.55 -6.64 -4.45
C SER A 105 48.05 -6.93 -4.61
N LYS A 106 48.92 -6.14 -3.98
CA LYS A 106 50.36 -6.42 -3.87
C LYS A 106 50.71 -7.58 -2.92
N LEU A 107 49.77 -8.01 -2.06
CA LEU A 107 49.92 -9.17 -1.19
C LEU A 107 49.43 -10.50 -1.81
N ARG A 108 48.96 -10.50 -3.07
CA ARG A 108 48.71 -11.74 -3.83
C ARG A 108 49.96 -12.14 -4.63
N LEU A 109 50.90 -12.71 -3.87
CA LEU A 109 52.05 -13.57 -4.18
C LEU A 109 52.15 -14.23 -5.59
N PRO A 110 53.38 -14.54 -6.03
CA PRO A 110 53.85 -15.91 -5.77
C PRO A 110 55.10 -15.95 -4.87
N ASP A 111 55.02 -16.89 -3.93
CA ASP A 111 56.04 -17.47 -3.06
C ASP A 111 57.43 -16.82 -3.01
N SER A 112 57.78 -16.27 -1.84
CA SER A 112 58.91 -16.76 -1.05
C SER A 112 58.87 -16.12 0.34
N ASP A 113 59.08 -16.95 1.36
CA ASP A 113 59.39 -16.55 2.72
C ASP A 113 60.41 -15.41 2.75
N GLN A 114 60.15 -14.36 3.54
CA GLN A 114 61.08 -13.67 4.46
C GLN A 114 60.40 -12.40 5.06
N LEU A 115 60.17 -12.48 6.38
CA LEU A 115 60.23 -11.40 7.39
C LEU A 115 60.06 -9.93 6.94
N GLN A 116 58.95 -9.30 7.35
CA GLN A 116 58.95 -7.90 7.85
C GLN A 116 57.67 -7.59 8.65
N ASP A 117 57.62 -8.12 9.88
CA ASP A 117 56.73 -7.69 10.95
C ASP A 117 57.23 -6.36 11.53
N THR A 118 56.97 -5.23 10.87
CA THR A 118 57.30 -3.92 11.49
C THR A 118 56.33 -2.78 11.19
N GLU A 119 55.49 -2.86 10.15
CA GLU A 119 54.65 -1.71 9.76
C GLU A 119 53.18 -1.82 10.19
N ALA A 120 52.65 -3.03 10.34
CA ALA A 120 51.27 -3.25 10.81
C ALA A 120 51.07 -2.88 12.28
N ALA A 121 52.13 -2.98 13.10
CA ALA A 121 52.10 -2.61 14.51
C ALA A 121 51.95 -1.09 14.71
N SER A 122 52.52 -0.29 13.80
CA SER A 122 52.43 1.18 13.85
C SER A 122 51.03 1.71 13.50
N LEU A 123 50.30 1.01 12.62
CA LEU A 123 48.93 1.38 12.22
C LEU A 123 47.90 1.02 13.31
N LEU A 124 48.10 -0.10 14.02
CA LEU A 124 47.24 -0.48 15.14
C LEU A 124 47.43 0.45 16.36
N GLY A 125 48.62 1.04 16.51
CA GLY A 125 48.90 2.06 17.52
C GLY A 125 48.16 3.39 17.29
N MET A 126 47.95 3.79 16.03
CA MET A 126 47.22 5.03 15.70
C MET A 126 45.72 4.97 15.97
N LEU A 127 45.11 3.78 15.88
CA LEU A 127 43.68 3.60 16.17
C LEU A 127 43.37 3.58 17.68
N SER A 128 44.39 3.62 18.53
CA SER A 128 44.26 3.57 19.99
C SER A 128 44.22 4.94 20.69
N PHE A 129 44.21 6.06 19.95
CA PHE A 129 44.27 7.42 20.53
C PHE A 129 42.96 7.93 21.19
N ALA A 130 41.96 7.08 21.39
CA ALA A 130 40.66 7.49 21.94
C ALA A 130 40.41 7.08 23.41
N ASP A 131 41.42 6.62 24.15
CA ASP A 131 41.27 6.28 25.59
C ASP A 131 42.25 7.10 26.46
N PRO A 132 41.81 8.19 27.13
CA PRO A 132 42.67 9.02 27.99
C PRO A 132 42.98 8.44 29.38
N LEU A 133 42.63 7.18 29.70
CA LEU A 133 42.60 6.68 31.08
C LEU A 133 43.40 5.41 31.37
N ARG A 134 44.63 5.28 30.83
CA ARG A 134 45.57 4.25 31.32
C ARG A 134 46.98 4.80 31.55
N HIS A 135 47.14 5.47 32.68
CA HIS A 135 48.42 5.55 33.39
C HIS A 135 48.41 4.49 34.49
N GLY A 136 49.41 3.61 34.49
CA GLY A 136 49.76 2.82 35.66
C GLY A 136 50.07 1.35 35.41
N THR A 137 51.35 1.03 35.64
CA THR A 137 51.95 -0.25 36.09
C THR A 137 52.41 -1.28 35.04
N PRO A 138 53.73 -1.52 34.93
CA PRO A 138 54.28 -2.65 34.20
C PRO A 138 54.24 -3.89 35.11
N ALA A 139 53.55 -4.94 34.67
CA ALA A 139 53.63 -6.25 35.29
C ALA A 139 54.13 -7.26 34.25
N GLU A 140 55.42 -7.58 34.33
CA GLU A 140 55.98 -8.81 33.80
C GLU A 140 55.31 -10.02 34.48
N GLY A 141 55.01 -11.06 33.71
CA GLY A 141 54.64 -12.35 34.27
C GLY A 141 53.79 -13.23 33.36
N SER A 142 54.43 -14.26 32.79
CA SER A 142 53.82 -15.47 32.20
C SER A 142 53.11 -15.31 30.85
N GLY A 143 53.88 -15.56 29.78
CA GLY A 143 53.43 -15.69 28.39
C GLY A 143 52.56 -16.94 28.12
N ARG A 144 51.38 -17.01 28.75
CA ARG A 144 50.34 -17.96 28.36
C ARG A 144 49.53 -17.34 27.23
N ARG A 145 49.94 -17.59 25.99
CA ARG A 145 49.17 -17.18 24.80
C ARG A 145 47.73 -17.67 24.97
N PRO A 146 46.71 -16.79 25.01
CA PRO A 146 45.32 -17.20 25.23
C PRO A 146 44.91 -18.18 24.13
N ARG A 147 44.38 -19.34 24.55
CA ARG A 147 43.94 -20.41 23.65
C ARG A 147 42.78 -19.87 22.80
N ARG A 148 43.08 -19.48 21.55
CA ARG A 148 42.08 -18.96 20.61
C ARG A 148 41.03 -20.03 20.31
N ASN A 149 39.76 -19.74 20.61
CA ASN A 149 38.65 -20.58 20.17
C ASN A 149 38.65 -20.63 18.64
N ARG A 150 38.65 -21.84 18.05
CA ARG A 150 38.50 -22.07 16.60
C ARG A 150 37.18 -22.79 16.32
N GLY A 151 36.62 -22.58 15.13
CA GLY A 151 35.40 -23.26 14.67
C GLY A 151 34.09 -22.58 15.07
N THR A 152 33.01 -23.36 15.22
CA THR A 152 31.64 -22.87 15.46
C THR A 152 31.45 -22.09 16.75
N ARG A 153 32.27 -22.38 17.78
CA ARG A 153 32.28 -21.65 19.05
C ARG A 153 32.73 -20.20 18.89
N LEU A 154 33.64 -19.93 17.95
CA LEU A 154 34.06 -18.57 17.61
C LEU A 154 32.92 -17.83 16.91
N LEU A 155 32.26 -18.49 15.97
CA LEU A 155 31.12 -17.94 15.23
C LEU A 155 29.99 -17.54 16.18
N LEU A 156 29.64 -18.41 17.15
CA LEU A 156 28.62 -18.12 18.15
C LEU A 156 29.02 -16.96 19.08
N GLN A 157 30.31 -16.89 19.47
CA GLN A 157 30.81 -15.78 20.27
C GLN A 157 30.80 -14.46 19.49
N GLN A 158 31.10 -14.50 18.20
CA GLN A 158 31.04 -13.33 17.31
C GLN A 158 29.61 -12.88 17.07
N THR A 159 28.68 -13.79 16.80
CA THR A 159 27.25 -13.45 16.62
C THR A 159 26.67 -12.90 17.92
N TRP A 160 27.01 -13.50 19.06
CA TRP A 160 26.59 -12.99 20.37
C TRP A 160 27.16 -11.61 20.65
N ALA A 161 28.46 -11.39 20.36
CA ALA A 161 29.09 -10.09 20.53
C ALA A 161 28.42 -9.03 19.64
N MET A 162 28.11 -9.36 18.38
CA MET A 162 27.40 -8.46 17.48
C MET A 162 25.98 -8.14 18.00
N LEU A 163 25.25 -9.14 18.50
CA LEU A 163 23.92 -8.93 19.12
C LEU A 163 24.00 -8.05 20.37
N VAL A 164 25.00 -8.26 21.23
CA VAL A 164 25.21 -7.44 22.43
C VAL A 164 25.52 -5.98 22.07
N ILE A 165 26.39 -5.76 21.08
CA ILE A 165 26.69 -4.42 20.58
C ILE A 165 25.42 -3.75 20.03
N GLN A 166 24.64 -4.49 19.25
CA GLN A 166 23.40 -3.98 18.67
C GLN A 166 22.32 -3.70 19.74
N ALA A 167 22.24 -4.53 20.78
CA ALA A 167 21.38 -4.30 21.94
C ALA A 167 21.83 -3.08 22.77
N LEU A 168 23.12 -2.92 23.03
CA LEU A 168 23.68 -1.73 23.70
C LEU A 168 23.39 -0.45 22.91
N HIS A 169 23.51 -0.50 21.58
CA HIS A 169 23.14 0.60 20.71
C HIS A 169 21.63 0.90 20.76
N SER A 170 20.80 -0.14 20.78
CA SER A 170 19.34 -0.01 20.90
C SER A 170 18.91 0.58 22.25
N VAL A 171 19.56 0.20 23.35
CA VAL A 171 19.31 0.76 24.68
C VAL A 171 19.81 2.21 24.77
N ARG A 172 21.00 2.50 24.23
CA ARG A 172 21.57 3.85 24.25
C ARG A 172 20.80 4.82 23.34
N ASN A 173 20.20 4.33 22.27
CA ASN A 173 19.38 5.11 21.34
C ASN A 173 17.94 4.57 21.25
N TRP A 174 17.30 4.44 22.41
CA TRP A 174 15.95 3.87 22.52
C TRP A 174 14.91 4.67 21.76
N ALA A 175 15.04 6.01 21.70
CA ALA A 175 14.08 6.88 21.01
C ALA A 175 14.02 6.61 19.50
N PHE A 176 15.17 6.42 18.84
CA PHE A 176 15.24 6.07 17.43
C PHE A 176 14.71 4.64 17.16
N THR A 177 15.05 3.69 18.03
CA THR A 177 14.56 2.31 17.86
C THR A 177 13.04 2.24 18.07
N LEU A 178 12.52 2.99 19.04
CA LEU A 178 11.10 3.07 19.33
C LEU A 178 10.31 3.73 18.20
N SER A 179 10.86 4.76 17.56
CA SER A 179 10.20 5.39 16.40
C SER A 179 10.11 4.44 15.21
N GLN A 180 11.17 3.67 14.95
CA GLN A 180 11.18 2.65 13.89
C GLN A 180 10.16 1.54 14.15
N LEU A 181 9.88 1.19 15.40
CA LEU A 181 8.85 0.21 15.76
C LEU A 181 7.44 0.81 15.73
N LEU A 182 7.27 2.06 16.17
CA LEU A 182 5.97 2.72 16.26
C LEU A 182 5.39 3.08 14.89
N VAL A 183 6.23 3.45 13.91
CA VAL A 183 5.75 3.89 12.59
C VAL A 183 4.92 2.79 11.88
N PRO A 184 5.40 1.53 11.73
CA PRO A 184 4.60 0.47 11.12
C PRO A 184 3.32 0.17 11.90
N VAL A 185 3.40 0.15 13.24
CA VAL A 185 2.24 -0.10 14.10
C VAL A 185 1.19 0.99 13.94
N PHE A 186 1.62 2.25 13.89
CA PHE A 186 0.75 3.40 13.65
C PHE A 186 0.09 3.32 12.27
N VAL A 187 0.84 2.99 11.21
CA VAL A 187 0.30 2.84 9.85
C VAL A 187 -0.75 1.72 9.80
N VAL A 188 -0.50 0.58 10.44
CA VAL A 188 -1.49 -0.52 10.49
C VAL A 188 -2.74 -0.10 11.29
N ALA A 189 -2.56 0.51 12.47
CA ALA A 189 -3.69 0.98 13.26
C ALA A 189 -4.51 2.03 12.50
N PHE A 190 -3.85 2.97 11.82
CA PHE A 190 -4.48 4.00 11.00
C PHE A 190 -5.21 3.42 9.79
N THR A 191 -4.62 2.46 9.08
CA THR A 191 -5.30 1.83 7.93
C THR A 191 -6.51 1.02 8.35
N LEU A 192 -6.43 0.32 9.50
CA LEU A 192 -7.56 -0.44 10.05
C LEU A 192 -8.69 0.47 10.55
N THR A 193 -8.40 1.64 11.14
CA THR A 193 -9.45 2.59 11.51
C THR A 193 -10.05 3.28 10.29
N TRP A 194 -9.23 3.58 9.28
CA TRP A 194 -9.69 4.20 8.03
C TRP A 194 -10.55 3.28 7.17
N ILE A 195 -10.42 1.95 7.32
CA ILE A 195 -11.16 0.98 6.51
C ILE A 195 -12.69 1.09 6.71
N ASP A 196 -13.14 1.51 7.90
CA ASP A 196 -14.55 1.70 8.21
C ASP A 196 -15.11 3.02 7.65
N SER A 197 -14.24 3.98 7.35
CA SER A 197 -14.59 5.22 6.65
C SER A 197 -14.77 5.02 5.14
N LEU A 198 -14.31 3.90 4.59
CA LEU A 198 -14.55 3.55 3.20
C LEU A 198 -16.02 3.18 2.99
N PRO A 199 -16.65 3.62 1.88
CA PRO A 199 -18.02 3.26 1.57
C PRO A 199 -18.13 1.73 1.44
N LYS A 200 -18.83 1.10 2.39
CA LYS A 200 -19.10 -0.34 2.36
C LYS A 200 -19.97 -0.61 1.13
N VAL A 201 -19.52 -1.52 0.26
CA VAL A 201 -20.29 -1.88 -0.94
C VAL A 201 -21.63 -2.46 -0.50
N HIS A 202 -22.73 -1.77 -0.84
CA HIS A 202 -24.07 -2.19 -0.47
C HIS A 202 -24.34 -3.60 -1.00
N LYS A 203 -24.53 -4.57 -0.11
CA LYS A 203 -24.99 -5.91 -0.44
C LYS A 203 -26.51 -5.90 -0.27
N PRO A 204 -27.30 -5.88 -1.36
CA PRO A 204 -28.74 -5.94 -1.22
C PRO A 204 -29.11 -7.23 -0.49
N GLY A 205 -29.93 -7.10 0.56
CA GLY A 205 -30.42 -8.25 1.31
C GLY A 205 -31.42 -9.07 0.49
N PRO A 206 -31.72 -10.31 0.91
CA PRO A 206 -32.83 -11.07 0.34
C PRO A 206 -34.14 -10.29 0.50
N ARG A 207 -34.97 -10.29 -0.54
CA ARG A 207 -36.25 -9.56 -0.53
C ARG A 207 -37.40 -10.54 -0.45
N GLU A 208 -38.21 -10.42 0.61
CA GLU A 208 -39.46 -11.19 0.70
C GLU A 208 -40.42 -10.76 -0.40
N LEU A 209 -40.96 -11.74 -1.10
CA LEU A 209 -41.97 -11.57 -2.13
C LEU A 209 -43.33 -11.56 -1.43
N ASP A 210 -43.74 -10.37 -1.00
CA ASP A 210 -45.06 -10.15 -0.44
C ASP A 210 -45.73 -8.95 -1.11
N ILE A 211 -46.99 -9.14 -1.49
CA ILE A 211 -47.75 -8.10 -2.18
C ILE A 211 -47.89 -6.86 -1.31
N ASN A 212 -48.05 -7.07 0.01
CA ASN A 212 -48.20 -6.00 1.00
C ASN A 212 -46.94 -5.13 1.16
N LEU A 213 -45.76 -5.65 0.82
CA LEU A 213 -44.48 -5.01 1.05
C LEU A 213 -44.03 -4.13 -0.12
N VAL A 214 -44.54 -4.38 -1.33
CA VAL A 214 -43.95 -3.81 -2.55
C VAL A 214 -44.91 -2.85 -3.26
N TYR A 215 -46.23 -3.08 -3.27
CA TYR A 215 -47.17 -2.23 -4.00
C TYR A 215 -48.53 -2.18 -3.29
N GLY A 216 -49.14 -1.00 -3.15
CA GLY A 216 -50.55 -0.90 -2.77
C GLY A 216 -51.39 -1.38 -3.95
N SER A 217 -51.94 -2.58 -3.85
CA SER A 217 -52.63 -3.26 -4.94
C SER A 217 -53.98 -3.76 -4.49
N ASP A 218 -54.95 -3.73 -5.39
CA ASP A 218 -56.27 -4.32 -5.21
C ASP A 218 -56.26 -5.73 -5.80
N VAL A 219 -56.77 -6.68 -5.01
CA VAL A 219 -56.81 -8.10 -5.36
C VAL A 219 -58.28 -8.52 -5.47
N PRO A 220 -58.87 -8.39 -6.68
CA PRO A 220 -60.22 -8.85 -6.90
C PRO A 220 -60.26 -10.38 -6.88
N TYR A 221 -61.28 -10.92 -6.22
CA TYR A 221 -61.51 -12.35 -6.18
C TYR A 221 -62.99 -12.70 -6.29
N ALA A 222 -63.29 -13.80 -6.97
CA ALA A 222 -64.64 -14.35 -7.07
C ALA A 222 -64.65 -15.81 -6.61
N PHE A 223 -65.80 -16.28 -6.14
CA PHE A 223 -66.01 -17.68 -5.88
C PHE A 223 -67.40 -18.14 -6.33
N HIS A 224 -67.47 -19.33 -6.91
CA HIS A 224 -68.71 -19.98 -7.34
C HIS A 224 -68.82 -21.33 -6.64
N GLY A 225 -69.80 -21.47 -5.75
CA GLY A 225 -70.07 -22.69 -5.00
C GLY A 225 -69.66 -22.63 -3.53
N GLY A 226 -70.27 -23.51 -2.73
CA GLY A 226 -70.13 -23.52 -1.28
C GLY A 226 -68.78 -24.04 -0.78
N ALA A 227 -68.16 -25.00 -1.50
CA ALA A 227 -66.89 -25.60 -1.08
C ALA A 227 -65.67 -24.74 -1.45
N SER A 228 -65.82 -23.86 -2.45
CA SER A 228 -64.81 -22.87 -2.84
C SER A 228 -64.85 -21.59 -1.99
N ALA A 229 -65.96 -21.33 -1.30
CA ALA A 229 -66.13 -20.15 -0.44
C ALA A 229 -65.17 -20.11 0.76
N SER A 230 -64.84 -21.27 1.35
CA SER A 230 -63.88 -21.35 2.48
C SER A 230 -62.46 -20.96 2.05
N LEU A 231 -62.03 -21.45 0.88
CA LEU A 231 -60.73 -21.15 0.30
C LEU A 231 -60.63 -19.67 -0.09
N ALA A 232 -61.65 -19.13 -0.76
CA ALA A 232 -61.71 -17.72 -1.14
C ALA A 232 -61.62 -16.78 0.09
N LYS A 233 -62.32 -17.13 1.18
CA LYS A 233 -62.23 -16.39 2.45
C LYS A 233 -60.83 -16.46 3.07
N CYS A 234 -60.14 -17.61 2.99
CA CYS A 234 -58.76 -17.73 3.47
C CYS A 234 -57.80 -16.91 2.61
N PHE A 235 -58.01 -16.90 1.29
CA PHE A 235 -57.26 -16.09 0.34
C PHE A 235 -57.41 -14.59 0.62
N ALA A 236 -58.63 -14.09 0.84
CA ALA A 236 -58.87 -12.68 1.15
C ALA A 236 -58.24 -12.24 2.49
N LYS A 237 -58.33 -13.10 3.52
CA LYS A 237 -57.82 -12.79 4.88
C LYS A 237 -56.32 -12.56 4.97
N GLN A 238 -55.54 -12.99 3.98
CA GLN A 238 -54.08 -12.84 4.01
C GLN A 238 -53.59 -11.41 3.66
N PHE A 239 -54.49 -10.56 3.16
CA PHE A 239 -54.22 -9.18 2.77
C PHE A 239 -54.74 -8.25 3.87
N ALA A 240 -53.87 -7.77 4.76
CA ALA A 240 -54.29 -7.16 6.03
C ALA A 240 -53.88 -5.69 6.23
N SER A 241 -53.25 -5.03 5.26
CA SER A 241 -52.72 -3.67 5.49
C SER A 241 -52.77 -2.72 4.30
N LYS A 242 -52.06 -3.00 3.21
CA LYS A 242 -51.93 -2.11 2.04
C LYS A 242 -52.66 -2.60 0.79
N VAL A 243 -53.27 -3.77 0.89
CA VAL A 243 -53.88 -4.49 -0.23
C VAL A 243 -55.34 -4.70 0.08
N THR A 244 -56.23 -4.26 -0.82
CA THR A 244 -57.67 -4.43 -0.63
C THR A 244 -58.14 -5.67 -1.39
N SER A 245 -58.81 -6.60 -0.70
CA SER A 245 -59.41 -7.76 -1.36
C SER A 245 -60.86 -7.44 -1.74
N ILE A 246 -61.21 -7.49 -3.03
CA ILE A 246 -62.55 -7.10 -3.52
C ILE A 246 -63.34 -8.39 -3.83
N PRO A 247 -64.38 -8.73 -3.03
CA PRO A 247 -65.28 -9.83 -3.38
C PRO A 247 -66.18 -9.46 -4.55
N LEU A 248 -66.28 -10.35 -5.54
CA LEU A 248 -67.18 -10.20 -6.68
C LEU A 248 -68.39 -11.14 -6.49
N ASP A 249 -69.53 -10.57 -6.12
CA ASP A 249 -70.70 -11.33 -5.62
C ASP A 249 -71.50 -12.09 -6.72
N ALA A 250 -71.25 -11.85 -8.01
CA ALA A 250 -71.94 -12.56 -9.10
C ALA A 250 -71.22 -12.48 -10.47
N GLY A 251 -70.04 -11.85 -10.54
CA GLY A 251 -69.34 -11.58 -11.79
C GLY A 251 -68.13 -12.49 -11.99
N SER A 252 -67.88 -12.87 -13.24
CA SER A 252 -66.58 -13.43 -13.63
C SER A 252 -65.49 -12.38 -13.38
N VAL A 253 -64.38 -12.83 -12.78
CA VAL A 253 -63.22 -11.97 -12.48
C VAL A 253 -62.71 -11.33 -13.77
N GLU A 254 -62.72 -12.09 -14.86
CA GLU A 254 -62.30 -11.66 -16.18
C GLU A 254 -63.12 -10.46 -16.67
N SER A 255 -64.46 -10.49 -16.53
CA SER A 255 -65.32 -9.35 -16.90
C SER A 255 -65.05 -8.12 -16.04
N TYR A 256 -64.78 -8.29 -14.74
CA TYR A 256 -64.38 -7.19 -13.87
C TYR A 256 -63.05 -6.59 -14.30
N LEU A 257 -62.04 -7.41 -14.58
CA LEU A 257 -60.72 -6.96 -15.01
C LEU A 257 -60.80 -6.21 -16.35
N VAL A 258 -61.61 -6.68 -17.30
CA VAL A 258 -61.83 -5.97 -18.58
C VAL A 258 -62.46 -4.61 -18.33
N ASN A 259 -63.52 -4.53 -17.51
CA ASN A 259 -64.17 -3.25 -17.20
C ASN A 259 -63.23 -2.28 -16.45
N ALA A 260 -62.54 -2.78 -15.42
CA ALA A 260 -61.55 -2.02 -14.66
C ALA A 260 -60.42 -1.50 -15.55
N SER A 261 -59.95 -2.29 -16.51
CA SER A 261 -58.92 -1.87 -17.47
C SER A 261 -59.37 -0.72 -18.38
N VAL A 262 -60.66 -0.66 -18.74
CA VAL A 262 -61.23 0.42 -19.55
C VAL A 262 -61.42 1.69 -18.71
N LEU A 263 -61.83 1.55 -17.45
CA LEU A 263 -62.10 2.67 -16.55
C LEU A 263 -60.83 3.34 -16.02
N GLU A 264 -59.85 2.56 -15.56
CA GLU A 264 -58.62 3.07 -14.94
C GLU A 264 -57.45 3.23 -15.92
N GLY A 265 -57.55 2.64 -17.12
CA GLY A 265 -56.51 2.71 -18.14
C GLY A 265 -55.16 2.18 -17.62
N ASN A 266 -54.12 3.01 -17.67
CA ASN A 266 -52.79 2.62 -17.18
C ASN A 266 -52.72 2.45 -15.65
N GLY A 267 -53.62 3.08 -14.88
CA GLY A 267 -53.66 2.94 -13.42
C GLY A 267 -53.89 1.49 -13.00
N PHE A 268 -54.75 0.78 -13.75
CA PHE A 268 -55.07 -0.63 -13.58
C PHE A 268 -53.83 -1.54 -13.53
N LEU A 269 -52.82 -1.25 -14.35
CA LEU A 269 -51.60 -2.05 -14.43
C LEU A 269 -50.77 -1.99 -13.15
N THR A 270 -50.94 -0.94 -12.36
CA THR A 270 -50.24 -0.76 -11.07
C THR A 270 -51.12 -1.08 -9.88
N SER A 271 -52.43 -0.87 -9.99
CA SER A 271 -53.41 -1.17 -8.94
C SER A 271 -53.73 -2.65 -8.88
N THR A 272 -53.85 -3.37 -10.00
CA THR A 272 -54.27 -4.78 -10.02
C THR A 272 -53.16 -5.69 -10.52
N LEU A 273 -52.45 -6.33 -9.59
CA LEU A 273 -51.32 -7.22 -9.92
C LEU A 273 -51.71 -8.69 -10.03
N ILE A 274 -52.61 -9.13 -9.16
CA ILE A 274 -53.09 -10.52 -9.11
C ILE A 274 -54.60 -10.53 -8.89
N ALA A 275 -55.27 -11.54 -9.43
CA ALA A 275 -56.68 -11.81 -9.17
C ALA A 275 -56.92 -13.32 -9.13
N ALA A 276 -58.00 -13.76 -8.49
CA ALA A 276 -58.28 -15.18 -8.36
C ALA A 276 -59.77 -15.51 -8.48
N SER A 277 -60.10 -16.57 -9.22
CA SER A 277 -61.44 -17.15 -9.23
C SER A 277 -61.41 -18.59 -8.73
N PHE A 278 -62.36 -18.94 -7.86
CA PHE A 278 -62.49 -20.27 -7.29
C PHE A 278 -63.86 -20.86 -7.65
N GLU A 279 -63.89 -22.00 -8.31
CA GLU A 279 -65.12 -22.62 -8.79
C GLU A 279 -65.21 -24.08 -8.34
N ASP A 280 -66.37 -24.52 -7.87
CA ASP A 280 -66.63 -25.94 -7.64
C ASP A 280 -66.78 -26.65 -8.99
N ARG A 281 -66.09 -27.78 -9.18
CA ARG A 281 -66.12 -28.50 -10.46
C ARG A 281 -67.51 -29.11 -10.68
N GLN A 282 -68.15 -28.77 -11.79
CA GLN A 282 -69.52 -29.20 -12.11
C GLN A 282 -69.60 -30.61 -12.75
N ASP A 283 -68.49 -31.15 -13.26
CA ASP A 283 -68.42 -32.43 -14.00
C ASP A 283 -68.52 -33.72 -13.14
N GLY A 284 -69.29 -33.73 -12.04
CA GLY A 284 -69.50 -34.94 -11.21
C GLY A 284 -68.27 -35.48 -10.45
N GLY A 285 -67.09 -34.89 -10.65
CA GLY A 285 -65.88 -35.16 -9.86
C GLY A 285 -65.80 -34.28 -8.61
N ARG A 286 -65.40 -34.84 -7.47
CA ARG A 286 -65.07 -34.05 -6.26
C ARG A 286 -63.78 -33.27 -6.53
N GLY A 287 -63.90 -31.98 -6.83
CA GLY A 287 -62.75 -31.11 -7.06
C GLY A 287 -63.13 -29.64 -7.10
N ARG A 288 -62.14 -28.77 -6.89
CA ARG A 288 -62.25 -27.31 -6.99
C ARG A 288 -61.29 -26.84 -8.07
N LEU A 289 -61.74 -25.90 -8.90
CA LEU A 289 -60.94 -25.22 -9.91
C LEU A 289 -60.53 -23.85 -9.36
N ALA A 290 -59.24 -23.60 -9.26
CA ALA A 290 -58.71 -22.28 -8.93
C ALA A 290 -58.03 -21.70 -10.17
N ARG A 291 -58.52 -20.57 -10.68
CA ARG A 291 -57.83 -19.80 -11.73
C ARG A 291 -57.12 -18.62 -11.07
N LEU A 292 -55.82 -18.55 -11.29
CA LEU A 292 -54.97 -17.46 -10.82
C LEU A 292 -54.62 -16.58 -12.00
N LEU A 293 -54.98 -15.32 -11.92
CA LEU A 293 -54.68 -14.30 -12.91
C LEU A 293 -53.55 -13.42 -12.36
N PHE A 294 -52.61 -13.08 -13.22
CA PHE A 294 -51.47 -12.25 -12.86
C PHE A 294 -51.20 -11.25 -13.98
N ASN A 295 -50.68 -10.08 -13.59
CA ASN A 295 -50.31 -9.04 -14.52
C ASN A 295 -48.89 -9.28 -15.07
N ASN A 296 -48.76 -9.44 -16.39
CA ASN A 296 -47.49 -9.75 -17.05
C ASN A 296 -46.50 -8.56 -17.15
N GLN A 297 -46.86 -7.37 -16.65
CA GLN A 297 -45.93 -6.22 -16.63
C GLN A 297 -44.81 -6.39 -15.60
N VAL A 298 -45.07 -7.15 -14.54
CA VAL A 298 -44.18 -7.27 -13.40
C VAL A 298 -43.75 -8.72 -13.23
N TYR A 299 -42.47 -9.02 -13.45
CA TYR A 299 -41.94 -10.39 -13.54
C TYR A 299 -42.22 -11.30 -12.33
N HIS A 300 -42.48 -10.74 -11.15
CA HIS A 300 -42.72 -11.50 -9.93
C HIS A 300 -44.19 -11.81 -9.65
N THR A 301 -45.13 -11.26 -10.43
CA THR A 301 -46.56 -11.49 -10.23
C THR A 301 -47.01 -12.94 -10.37
N PRO A 302 -46.43 -13.80 -11.25
CA PRO A 302 -46.86 -15.20 -11.33
C PRO A 302 -46.48 -15.96 -10.05
N ALA A 303 -45.25 -15.77 -9.57
CA ALA A 303 -44.77 -16.35 -8.33
C ALA A 303 -45.59 -15.84 -7.12
N LEU A 304 -45.97 -14.56 -7.14
CA LEU A 304 -46.79 -13.94 -6.11
C LEU A 304 -48.22 -14.52 -6.07
N ALA A 305 -48.87 -14.66 -7.23
CA ALA A 305 -50.20 -15.26 -7.34
C ALA A 305 -50.20 -16.71 -6.83
N LEU A 306 -49.18 -17.49 -7.22
CA LEU A 306 -49.01 -18.86 -6.76
C LEU A 306 -48.75 -18.93 -5.25
N ALA A 307 -47.87 -18.08 -4.72
CA ALA A 307 -47.57 -18.03 -3.28
C ALA A 307 -48.81 -17.66 -2.46
N ALA A 308 -49.59 -16.67 -2.91
CA ALA A 308 -50.83 -16.23 -2.30
C ALA A 308 -51.89 -17.36 -2.30
N PHE A 309 -51.98 -18.14 -3.38
CA PHE A 309 -52.84 -19.30 -3.44
C PHE A 309 -52.39 -20.43 -2.50
N GLN A 310 -51.10 -20.74 -2.47
CA GLN A 310 -50.54 -21.78 -1.59
C GLN A 310 -50.73 -21.42 -0.12
N ARG A 311 -50.55 -20.14 0.26
CA ARG A 311 -50.86 -19.65 1.61
C ARG A 311 -52.33 -19.88 1.94
N ALA A 312 -53.25 -19.51 1.05
CA ALA A 312 -54.68 -19.72 1.26
C ALA A 312 -55.03 -21.20 1.47
N LEU A 313 -54.44 -22.10 0.67
CA LEU A 313 -54.61 -23.55 0.83
C LEU A 313 -54.07 -24.05 2.17
N LEU A 314 -52.89 -23.58 2.60
CA LEU A 314 -52.32 -23.95 3.90
C LEU A 314 -53.21 -23.46 5.05
N HIS A 315 -53.71 -22.22 4.98
CA HIS A 315 -54.61 -21.66 5.97
C HIS A 315 -55.92 -22.46 6.07
N GLU A 316 -56.47 -22.88 4.93
CA GLU A 316 -57.67 -23.72 4.88
C GLU A 316 -57.42 -25.13 5.44
N ALA A 317 -56.35 -25.80 4.99
CA ALA A 317 -56.02 -27.18 5.38
C ALA A 317 -55.69 -27.31 6.87
N PHE A 318 -54.96 -26.33 7.42
CA PHE A 318 -54.49 -26.35 8.82
C PHE A 318 -55.33 -25.50 9.77
N ARG A 319 -56.51 -25.01 9.32
CA ARG A 319 -57.44 -24.17 10.10
C ARG A 319 -56.73 -23.04 10.87
N ASN A 320 -55.86 -22.28 10.20
CA ASN A 320 -55.15 -21.15 10.79
C ASN A 320 -54.27 -21.47 12.02
N LYS A 321 -53.62 -22.64 12.07
CA LYS A 321 -52.36 -22.72 12.84
C LYS A 321 -51.38 -21.68 12.27
N SER A 322 -50.48 -21.15 13.10
CA SER A 322 -49.52 -20.07 12.79
C SER A 322 -48.44 -20.44 11.77
N LEU A 323 -48.83 -21.08 10.67
CA LEU A 323 -47.99 -21.47 9.55
C LEU A 323 -47.94 -20.30 8.57
N LYS A 324 -46.72 -19.84 8.28
CA LYS A 324 -46.46 -18.74 7.32
C LYS A 324 -45.57 -19.28 6.22
N LEU A 325 -46.05 -19.30 4.98
CA LEU A 325 -45.24 -19.59 3.80
C LEU A 325 -44.64 -18.30 3.26
N THR A 326 -43.33 -18.12 3.38
CA THR A 326 -42.61 -16.98 2.80
C THR A 326 -41.88 -17.41 1.53
N VAL A 327 -41.96 -16.55 0.52
CA VAL A 327 -41.18 -16.70 -0.72
C VAL A 327 -40.16 -15.57 -0.72
N VAL A 328 -38.90 -15.89 -0.94
CA VAL A 328 -37.81 -14.93 -0.83
C VAL A 328 -37.02 -14.96 -2.13
N ASN A 329 -36.80 -13.78 -2.71
CA ASN A 329 -35.92 -13.62 -3.86
C ASN A 329 -34.53 -13.20 -3.37
N HIS A 330 -33.54 -14.03 -3.64
CA HIS A 330 -32.15 -13.71 -3.37
C HIS A 330 -31.56 -12.95 -4.56
N PRO A 331 -30.71 -11.93 -4.32
CA PRO A 331 -30.02 -11.25 -5.42
C PRO A 331 -29.15 -12.26 -6.19
N PHE A 332 -29.00 -12.03 -7.48
CA PHE A 332 -28.09 -12.82 -8.31
C PHE A 332 -26.67 -12.81 -7.72
N PRO A 333 -25.92 -13.93 -7.87
CA PRO A 333 -24.51 -13.93 -7.50
C PRO A 333 -23.79 -12.88 -8.35
N ARG A 334 -23.00 -12.03 -7.70
CA ARG A 334 -22.22 -11.02 -8.42
C ARG A 334 -21.26 -11.68 -9.39
N VAL A 335 -21.25 -11.15 -10.61
CA VAL A 335 -20.28 -11.51 -11.63
C VAL A 335 -18.88 -11.07 -11.16
N VAL A 336 -17.84 -11.73 -11.67
CA VAL A 336 -16.45 -11.48 -11.24
C VAL A 336 -16.07 -10.01 -11.43
N GLU A 337 -16.54 -9.34 -12.48
CA GLU A 337 -16.24 -7.91 -12.70
C GLU A 337 -16.84 -7.00 -11.61
N GLU A 338 -18.03 -7.32 -11.10
CA GLU A 338 -18.69 -6.57 -10.02
C GLU A 338 -18.08 -6.81 -8.64
N LYS A 339 -17.31 -7.89 -8.47
CA LYS A 339 -16.52 -8.12 -7.26
C LYS A 339 -15.26 -7.27 -7.22
N VAL A 340 -14.72 -6.92 -8.39
CA VAL A 340 -13.45 -6.19 -8.54
C VAL A 340 -13.67 -4.67 -8.59
N ARG A 341 -14.82 -4.20 -9.09
CA ARG A 341 -15.16 -2.78 -9.09
C ARG A 341 -16.00 -2.41 -7.86
N PRO A 342 -15.48 -1.64 -6.89
CA PRO A 342 -16.35 -0.98 -5.92
C PRO A 342 -17.31 -0.06 -6.69
N SER A 343 -18.60 -0.17 -6.36
CA SER A 343 -19.72 0.44 -7.07
C SER A 343 -19.62 1.98 -7.15
N HIS A 344 -19.02 2.49 -8.22
CA HIS A 344 -19.15 3.87 -8.68
C HIS A 344 -20.28 3.97 -9.71
N SER A 345 -21.52 3.63 -9.35
CA SER A 345 -22.68 3.93 -10.21
C SER A 345 -24.00 3.73 -9.45
N ALA A 346 -24.26 4.59 -8.46
CA ALA A 346 -25.59 4.74 -7.89
C ALA A 346 -25.82 6.22 -7.59
N ASN A 347 -25.73 7.04 -8.65
CA ASN A 347 -26.22 8.42 -8.72
C ASN A 347 -26.23 8.81 -10.21
N ALA A 348 -27.28 8.39 -10.90
CA ALA A 348 -27.75 8.98 -12.15
C ALA A 348 -29.26 8.72 -12.24
#